data_AF-A0A7S1K8X5-F1
#
_entry.id   AF-A0A7S1K8X5-F1
#
_cell.length_a   1.000
_cell.length_b   1.000
_cell.length_c   1.000
_cell.angle_alpha   90.00
_cell.angle_beta   90.00
_cell.angle_gamma   90.00
#
_symmetry.space_group_name_H-M   'P 1'
#
loop_
_entity.id
_entity.type
_entity.pdbx_description
1 polymer ?
#
loop_
_entity_poly.entity_id
_entity_poly.type
_entity_poly.pdbx_seq_one_letter_code
_entity_poly.pdbx_strand_id
1 'polypeptide(L)'
;MQAQRAAEEAAANGAKNDKKEQKQDGDDGYNSDEEVYATAKALDPEEEAEAKFTREIAPLDPTDHSKVKYEPFKKDFYKEHGEIAKLTFDEVDSLRKSMEISATGISVPRPVCSFAHLQLGEKLMTAI
;
A
#
# COMPACT_ATOMS: atom_id res chain seq x y z
N MET A 1 17.66 46.18 -41.33
CA MET A 1 17.24 44.79 -41.08
C MET A 1 18.35 43.92 -41.65
N GLN A 2 19.00 42.98 -40.96
CA GLN A 2 18.68 42.09 -39.82
C GLN A 2 19.82 42.17 -38.76
N ALA A 3 19.65 42.05 -37.42
CA ALA A 3 19.33 40.90 -36.54
C ALA A 3 20.37 39.74 -36.61
N GLN A 4 21.26 39.51 -35.61
CA GLN A 4 21.22 38.52 -34.48
C GLN A 4 21.39 37.02 -34.88
N ARG A 5 21.98 36.06 -34.11
CA ARG A 5 22.46 35.94 -32.69
C ARG A 5 23.51 34.78 -32.59
N ALA A 6 24.66 34.92 -31.89
CA ALA A 6 25.13 34.23 -30.63
C ALA A 6 25.32 32.67 -30.56
N ALA A 7 26.15 32.21 -29.59
CA ALA A 7 26.42 30.82 -29.11
C ALA A 7 27.37 29.90 -29.96
N GLU A 8 28.21 28.97 -29.44
CA GLU A 8 28.75 28.66 -28.08
C GLU A 8 29.98 27.69 -28.17
N GLU A 9 30.66 27.45 -27.04
CA GLU A 9 31.84 26.61 -26.68
C GLU A 9 32.29 25.44 -27.60
N ALA A 10 33.59 25.22 -27.88
CA ALA A 10 34.82 25.05 -27.06
C ALA A 10 35.10 23.58 -26.64
N ALA A 11 36.29 23.07 -27.00
CA ALA A 11 36.65 21.66 -26.90
C ALA A 11 38.08 21.41 -26.38
N ALA A 12 38.25 20.24 -25.77
CA ALA A 12 39.51 19.49 -25.56
C ALA A 12 40.59 20.05 -24.59
N ASN A 13 40.70 19.38 -23.44
CA ASN A 13 41.90 19.10 -22.64
C ASN A 13 41.69 17.71 -22.00
N GLY A 14 42.67 16.85 -21.71
CA GLY A 14 44.12 16.93 -21.88
C GLY A 14 44.85 16.11 -20.79
N ALA A 15 45.98 15.48 -21.15
CA ALA A 15 46.97 14.80 -20.29
C ALA A 15 46.76 13.31 -19.87
N LYS A 16 47.92 12.63 -19.79
CA LYS A 16 48.15 11.22 -19.42
C LYS A 16 48.99 11.18 -18.14
N ASN A 17 49.04 10.06 -17.41
CA ASN A 17 50.34 9.52 -16.99
C ASN A 17 50.28 8.06 -16.51
N ASP A 18 51.30 7.30 -16.90
CA ASP A 18 51.56 5.92 -16.48
C ASP A 18 52.43 5.88 -15.22
N LYS A 19 52.24 4.89 -14.34
CA LYS A 19 53.35 4.37 -13.52
C LYS A 19 53.15 2.90 -13.14
N LYS A 20 54.24 2.13 -13.27
CA LYS A 20 54.34 0.68 -13.06
C LYS A 20 55.37 0.43 -11.98
N GLU A 21 55.02 -0.32 -10.94
CA GLU A 21 55.99 -0.84 -9.95
C GLU A 21 55.56 -2.25 -9.50
N GLN A 22 56.44 -3.23 -9.67
CA GLN A 22 56.31 -4.60 -9.14
C GLN A 22 57.13 -4.70 -7.85
N LYS A 23 56.64 -5.43 -6.85
CA LYS A 23 57.49 -6.12 -5.87
C LYS A 23 56.92 -7.50 -5.54
N GLN A 24 57.82 -8.43 -5.25
CA GLN A 24 57.56 -9.81 -4.84
C GLN A 24 57.70 -9.95 -3.31
N ASP A 25 57.50 -11.19 -2.86
CA ASP A 25 57.99 -11.81 -1.61
C ASP A 25 57.14 -11.62 -0.34
N GLY A 26 56.71 -12.77 0.22
CA GLY A 26 55.96 -12.87 1.48
C GLY A 26 54.93 -13.99 1.47
N ASP A 27 55.36 -15.25 1.60
CA ASP A 27 54.48 -16.35 2.01
C ASP A 27 54.49 -16.44 3.53
N ASP A 28 53.42 -15.94 4.15
CA ASP A 28 53.16 -16.11 5.58
C ASP A 28 51.80 -16.77 5.84
N GLY A 29 51.58 -17.95 5.25
CA GLY A 29 51.06 -19.13 5.99
C GLY A 29 49.72 -19.04 6.73
N TYR A 30 48.93 -17.98 6.55
CA TYR A 30 47.54 -17.95 7.01
C TYR A 30 46.76 -18.91 6.13
N ASN A 31 46.36 -20.03 6.73
CA ASN A 31 45.40 -20.97 6.15
C ASN A 31 44.12 -20.20 5.83
N SER A 32 43.98 -19.77 4.57
CA SER A 32 42.83 -18.97 4.13
C SER A 32 41.57 -19.76 4.47
N ASP A 33 40.73 -19.16 5.31
CA ASP A 33 39.48 -19.72 5.77
C ASP A 33 38.48 -19.94 4.61
N GLU A 34 38.83 -19.51 3.39
CA GLU A 34 38.26 -19.91 2.09
C GLU A 34 37.77 -21.37 2.01
N GLU A 35 38.57 -22.38 2.38
CA GLU A 35 38.14 -23.80 2.34
C GLU A 35 37.06 -24.10 3.41
N VAL A 36 37.12 -23.42 4.55
CA VAL A 36 36.16 -23.53 5.66
C VAL A 36 34.86 -22.78 5.33
N TYR A 37 34.94 -21.64 4.65
CA TYR A 37 33.79 -20.91 4.12
C TYR A 37 33.13 -21.64 2.95
N ALA A 38 33.92 -22.25 2.06
CA ALA A 38 33.41 -23.06 0.96
C ALA A 38 32.68 -24.31 1.47
N THR A 39 33.22 -24.99 2.49
CA THR A 39 32.55 -26.14 3.12
C THR A 39 31.33 -25.74 3.95
N ALA A 40 31.38 -24.62 4.69
CA ALA A 40 30.20 -24.08 5.38
C ALA A 40 29.09 -23.71 4.38
N LYS A 41 29.41 -22.97 3.32
CA LYS A 41 28.47 -22.59 2.26
C LYS A 41 27.88 -23.81 1.54
N ALA A 42 28.67 -24.84 1.26
CA ALA A 42 28.19 -26.08 0.65
C ALA A 42 27.33 -26.96 1.58
N LEU A 43 27.32 -26.67 2.89
CA LEU A 43 26.56 -27.40 3.90
C LEU A 43 25.32 -26.66 4.40
N ASP A 44 25.13 -25.38 4.05
CA ASP A 44 23.91 -24.63 4.37
C ASP A 44 22.77 -25.05 3.44
N PRO A 45 21.73 -25.77 3.94
CA PRO A 45 20.59 -26.19 3.11
C PRO A 45 19.64 -25.02 2.77
N GLU A 46 19.96 -23.80 3.23
CA GLU A 46 19.10 -22.62 3.14
C GLU A 46 19.18 -21.95 1.75
N GLU A 47 20.29 -22.06 1.01
CA GLU A 47 20.41 -21.53 -0.37
C GLU A 47 19.51 -22.29 -1.38
N GLU A 48 19.13 -23.56 -1.11
CA GLU A 48 18.10 -24.29 -1.88
C GLU A 48 16.64 -24.04 -1.41
N ALA A 49 16.45 -23.31 -0.30
CA ALA A 49 15.14 -23.07 0.29
C ALA A 49 14.49 -21.77 -0.22
N GLU A 50 15.26 -20.72 -0.51
CA GLU A 50 14.71 -19.39 -0.86
C GLU A 50 13.98 -19.35 -2.22
N ALA A 51 14.27 -20.27 -3.13
CA ALA A 51 13.72 -20.27 -4.49
C ALA A 51 12.26 -20.81 -4.63
N LYS A 52 11.49 -20.94 -3.55
CA LYS A 52 10.20 -21.67 -3.55
C LYS A 52 8.93 -20.86 -3.33
N PHE A 53 9.02 -19.55 -3.07
CA PHE A 53 7.84 -18.69 -2.83
C PHE A 53 7.64 -17.49 -3.78
N THR A 54 8.54 -17.25 -4.73
CA THR A 54 8.31 -16.32 -5.86
C THR A 54 7.46 -16.95 -6.97
N ARG A 55 6.31 -17.55 -6.60
CA ARG A 55 5.31 -17.96 -7.59
C ARG A 55 4.67 -16.71 -8.15
N GLU A 56 4.86 -16.45 -9.45
CA GLU A 56 4.10 -15.45 -10.17
C GLU A 56 2.62 -15.85 -10.14
N ILE A 57 1.85 -15.27 -9.21
CA ILE A 57 0.42 -15.54 -9.09
C ILE A 57 -0.28 -14.79 -10.22
N ALA A 58 -0.61 -15.51 -11.30
CA ALA A 58 -1.45 -14.97 -12.35
C ALA A 58 -2.77 -14.44 -11.73
N PRO A 59 -3.22 -13.23 -12.08
CA PRO A 59 -4.47 -12.69 -11.57
C PRO A 59 -5.65 -13.57 -12.01
N LEU A 60 -6.60 -13.78 -11.10
CA LEU A 60 -7.83 -14.51 -11.41
C LEU A 60 -8.68 -13.72 -12.42
N ASP A 61 -9.35 -14.43 -13.32
CA ASP A 61 -10.31 -13.82 -14.25
C ASP A 61 -11.45 -13.10 -13.49
N PRO A 62 -11.98 -11.98 -14.01
CA PRO A 62 -13.10 -11.27 -13.41
C PRO A 62 -14.37 -12.15 -13.31
N THR A 63 -14.92 -12.26 -12.11
CA THR A 63 -16.16 -13.02 -11.86
C THR A 63 -17.38 -12.33 -12.46
N ASP A 64 -18.06 -13.01 -13.38
CA ASP A 64 -19.35 -12.57 -13.92
C ASP A 64 -20.51 -12.97 -13.00
N HIS A 65 -20.92 -12.03 -12.14
CA HIS A 65 -22.04 -12.18 -11.22
C HIS A 65 -23.40 -12.42 -11.91
N SER A 66 -23.53 -12.17 -13.22
CA SER A 66 -24.76 -12.42 -13.98
C SER A 66 -25.04 -13.93 -14.16
N LYS A 67 -24.00 -14.77 -14.08
CA LYS A 67 -24.09 -16.23 -14.23
C LYS A 67 -24.41 -16.95 -12.91
N VAL A 68 -24.30 -16.26 -11.77
CA VAL A 68 -24.51 -16.85 -10.45
C VAL A 68 -25.94 -16.56 -9.99
N LYS A 69 -26.71 -17.61 -9.68
CA LYS A 69 -28.04 -17.46 -9.10
C LYS A 69 -27.92 -17.20 -7.60
N TYR A 70 -28.19 -15.97 -7.18
CA TYR A 70 -28.28 -15.59 -5.76
C TYR A 70 -29.69 -15.81 -5.23
N GLU A 71 -29.80 -16.29 -4.00
CA GLU A 71 -31.07 -16.32 -3.27
C GLU A 71 -31.46 -14.89 -2.81
N PRO A 72 -32.76 -14.55 -2.80
CA PRO A 72 -33.22 -13.22 -2.43
C PRO A 72 -32.99 -12.96 -0.94
N PHE A 73 -32.42 -11.80 -0.61
CA PHE A 73 -32.19 -11.37 0.76
C PHE A 73 -32.67 -9.93 0.99
N LYS A 74 -32.95 -9.60 2.25
CA LYS A 74 -33.38 -8.26 2.64
C LYS A 74 -32.15 -7.35 2.85
N LYS A 75 -31.83 -6.54 1.85
CA LYS A 75 -30.77 -5.51 1.93
C LYS A 75 -31.19 -4.30 2.77
N ASP A 76 -32.40 -3.78 2.54
CA ASP A 76 -32.90 -2.62 3.26
C ASP A 76 -33.67 -3.05 4.50
N PHE A 77 -33.07 -2.82 5.67
CA PHE A 77 -33.64 -3.11 6.98
C PHE A 77 -33.55 -1.92 7.95
N TYR A 78 -32.90 -0.83 7.56
CA TYR A 78 -32.77 0.35 8.42
C TYR A 78 -34.13 1.03 8.57
N LYS A 79 -34.47 1.39 9.80
CA LYS A 79 -35.65 2.20 10.10
C LYS A 79 -35.19 3.39 10.91
N GLU A 80 -35.46 4.59 10.42
CA GLU A 80 -35.05 5.80 11.12
C GLU A 80 -35.76 5.92 12.47
N HIS A 81 -35.01 6.24 13.54
CA HIS A 81 -35.61 6.48 14.85
C HIS A 81 -36.51 7.72 14.81
N GLY A 82 -37.62 7.69 15.54
CA GLY A 82 -38.63 8.76 15.49
C GLY A 82 -38.11 10.15 15.89
N GLU A 83 -37.00 10.25 16.63
CA GLU A 83 -36.33 11.52 16.94
C GLU A 83 -35.51 12.03 15.75
N ILE A 84 -34.75 11.15 15.10
CA ILE A 84 -33.95 11.49 13.92
C ILE A 84 -34.85 11.86 12.73
N ALA A 85 -36.00 11.18 12.58
CA ALA A 85 -37.03 11.51 11.60
C ALA A 85 -37.72 12.86 11.85
N LYS A 86 -37.75 13.36 13.09
CA LYS A 86 -38.33 14.67 13.43
C LYS A 86 -37.42 15.86 13.12
N LEU A 87 -36.10 15.63 12.98
CA LEU A 87 -35.15 16.71 12.70
C LEU A 87 -35.51 17.47 11.40
N THR A 88 -35.26 18.76 11.39
CA THR A 88 -35.30 19.60 10.20
C THR A 88 -33.99 19.46 9.41
N PHE A 89 -33.97 19.95 8.16
CA PHE A 89 -32.75 19.94 7.35
C PHE A 89 -31.63 20.81 7.96
N ASP A 90 -31.99 21.94 8.56
CA ASP A 90 -31.04 22.86 9.20
C ASP A 90 -30.44 22.27 10.48
N GLU A 91 -31.23 21.54 11.28
CA GLU A 91 -30.74 20.78 12.43
C GLU A 91 -29.82 19.63 12.01
N VAL A 92 -30.15 18.91 10.93
CA VAL A 92 -29.29 17.85 10.36
C VAL A 92 -27.96 18.42 9.86
N ASP A 93 -27.96 19.57 9.20
CA ASP A 93 -26.74 20.22 8.71
C ASP A 93 -25.89 20.78 9.86
N SER A 94 -26.52 21.39 10.86
CA SER A 94 -25.86 21.83 12.10
C SER A 94 -25.23 20.66 12.86
N LEU A 95 -25.94 19.54 12.96
CA LEU A 95 -25.46 18.30 13.58
C LEU A 95 -24.27 17.71 12.82
N ARG A 96 -24.35 17.63 11.48
CA ARG A 96 -23.22 17.22 10.61
C ARG A 96 -21.99 18.08 10.84
N LYS A 97 -22.15 19.41 10.87
CA LYS A 97 -21.06 20.35 11.19
C LYS A 97 -20.47 20.12 12.59
N SER A 98 -21.30 19.91 13.60
CA SER A 98 -20.86 19.68 14.99
C SER A 98 -20.04 18.39 15.18
N MET A 99 -20.24 17.40 14.31
CA MET A 99 -19.51 16.13 14.28
C MET A 99 -18.40 16.10 13.22
N GLU A 100 -18.16 17.22 12.52
CA GLU A 100 -17.22 17.35 11.41
C GLU A 100 -17.48 16.35 10.24
N ILE A 101 -18.74 15.92 10.08
CA ILE A 101 -19.18 14.97 9.05
C ILE A 101 -19.57 15.71 7.77
N SER A 102 -18.96 15.32 6.65
CA SER A 102 -19.45 15.64 5.31
C SER A 102 -19.92 14.37 4.60
N ALA A 103 -20.93 14.49 3.73
CA ALA A 103 -21.46 13.36 2.99
C ALA A 103 -21.92 13.79 1.60
N THR A 104 -21.58 12.98 0.59
CA THR A 104 -21.91 13.20 -0.82
C THR A 104 -22.70 12.01 -1.36
N GLY A 105 -23.51 12.25 -2.40
CA GLY A 105 -24.35 11.23 -3.02
C GLY A 105 -25.85 11.50 -2.91
N ILE A 106 -26.65 10.56 -3.43
CA ILE A 106 -28.11 10.67 -3.52
C ILE A 106 -28.73 10.01 -2.28
N SER A 107 -29.71 10.68 -1.66
CA SER A 107 -30.49 10.14 -0.52
C SER A 107 -29.62 9.71 0.68
N VAL A 108 -28.66 10.55 1.08
CA VAL A 108 -27.86 10.31 2.29
C VAL A 108 -28.77 10.35 3.53
N PRO A 109 -28.80 9.30 4.38
CA PRO A 109 -29.60 9.29 5.60
C PRO A 109 -29.12 10.35 6.60
N ARG A 110 -29.96 10.62 7.60
CA ARG A 110 -29.63 11.55 8.68
C ARG A 110 -28.65 10.90 9.66
N PRO A 111 -27.71 11.66 10.24
CA PRO A 111 -26.77 11.14 11.24
C PRO A 111 -27.51 10.76 12.53
N VAL A 112 -26.99 9.77 13.26
CA VAL A 112 -27.50 9.34 14.57
C VAL A 112 -26.69 9.96 15.70
N CYS A 113 -27.35 10.39 16.78
CA CYS A 113 -26.69 10.95 17.97
C CYS A 113 -26.46 9.95 19.11
N SER A 114 -27.06 8.75 19.04
CA SER A 114 -27.04 7.76 20.13
C SER A 114 -27.20 6.34 19.59
N PHE A 115 -26.55 5.37 20.22
CA PHE A 115 -26.69 3.95 19.90
C PHE A 115 -28.13 3.44 20.03
N ALA A 116 -28.94 4.06 20.90
CA ALA A 116 -30.38 3.74 21.03
C ALA A 116 -31.17 3.95 19.71
N HIS A 117 -30.70 4.82 18.81
CA HIS A 117 -31.36 5.08 17.53
C HIS A 117 -31.18 3.95 16.50
N LEU A 118 -30.21 3.07 16.70
CA LEU A 118 -29.81 2.03 15.74
C LEU A 118 -30.58 0.70 15.90
N GLN A 119 -31.52 0.61 16.84
CA GLN A 119 -32.34 -0.59 17.13
C GLN A 119 -31.51 -1.87 17.33
N LEU A 120 -30.33 -1.73 17.94
CA LEU A 120 -29.45 -2.85 18.24
C LEU A 120 -30.06 -3.73 19.33
N GLY A 121 -29.87 -5.04 19.23
CA GLY A 121 -30.39 -6.00 20.21
C GLY A 121 -29.72 -5.84 21.59
N GLU A 122 -30.44 -6.19 22.64
CA GLU A 122 -30.01 -6.04 24.06
C GLU A 122 -28.60 -6.58 24.32
N LYS A 123 -28.25 -7.74 23.75
CA LYS A 123 -26.91 -8.34 23.88
C LYS A 123 -25.78 -7.44 23.37
N LEU A 124 -26.04 -6.69 22.30
CA LEU A 124 -25.09 -5.74 21.72
C LEU A 124 -25.09 -4.43 22.52
N MET A 125 -26.27 -3.92 22.90
CA MET A 125 -26.40 -2.73 23.75
C MET A 125 -25.82 -2.91 25.16
N THR A 126 -25.69 -4.14 25.67
CA THR A 126 -25.07 -4.45 26.98
C THR A 126 -23.54 -4.59 26.89
N ALA A 127 -22.99 -4.72 25.68
CA ALA A 127 -21.56 -4.95 25.43
C ALA A 127 -20.81 -3.67 25.01
N ILE A 128 -21.50 -2.53 24.96
CA ILE A 128 -21.01 -1.19 24.58
C ILE A 128 -21.09 -0.29 25.82
#